data_AF-A0A7X4K9U0-F1
#
_entry.id   AF-A0A7X4K9U0-F1
#
_cell.length_a   1.000
_cell.length_b   1.000
_cell.length_c   1.000
_cell.angle_alpha   90.00
_cell.angle_beta   90.00
_cell.angle_gamma   90.00
#
_symmetry.space_group_name_H-M   'P 1'
#
loop_
_entity.id
_entity.type
_entity.pdbx_description
1 polymer ?
#
loop_
_entity_poly.entity_id
_entity_poly.type
_entity_poly.pdbx_seq_one_letter_code
_entity_poly.pdbx_strand_id
1 'polypeptide(L)'
;MRTSLLCASLITAFLVTACGGDTTSPSNDTPQRMRQAATTAATSAATPIIFTGLRSNYSITAASGGYLVTDTTGSEAARVVAATARLRFSDSSLSFDVDGIPGQVYRLYRAAFARTPDAAGLGYWIGASDQGADLLSIAQGFVSSDEFKTLYAQANTNTAVVQQYYANVLNRAGDQGGIDYWVGILDRKADTLAGVLASFSGSAENKAGTAGAVQNGIAYMEYGVNYPAYAKAFPLRTAYRQRISAPTTDYLTISGDCAGYASYTTKAPASVTFEGNSALLSETNASLGLTVCSPASLAWTIRDYFDADDALLGHSQSNSDYDITSSAQRSLPASAKVGDRGVYATQQLYADSSKSGNPGQRVLSYEVTADGNASDSAILKLSAAHTSAAGQATFSRSFSYRIGAQGTLSLLSVDEVYSNGLHLIYTVNPANAQPARLTVTDSVVGTGSAAVAGQTLTVNYTGWLYDPNAPGFKGKQFDSSAGRSAFSFTLGAGMVIQGWDQGMVGMKVGGKRTLLIPSNLGYGTAGAGGSIPGNAALVFDVELVGIK
;
A
#
# COMPACT_ATOMS: atom_id res chain seq x y z
N MET A 1 -4.94 -4.02 39.46
CA MET A 1 -5.68 -4.46 40.66
C MET A 1 -5.78 -3.28 41.62
N ARG A 2 -6.96 -2.62 41.73
CA ARG A 2 -7.24 -1.40 42.55
C ARG A 2 -6.45 -0.13 42.14
N THR A 3 -6.83 1.13 42.40
CA THR A 3 -8.11 1.89 42.67
C THR A 3 -7.76 3.40 42.49
N SER A 4 -8.46 4.29 41.77
CA SER A 4 -9.82 4.90 41.91
C SER A 4 -9.85 6.30 42.60
N LEU A 5 -10.99 7.03 42.47
CA LEU A 5 -11.33 8.39 43.01
C LEU A 5 -10.75 9.58 42.17
N LEU A 6 -11.32 10.79 42.02
CA LEU A 6 -12.66 11.47 42.16
C LEU A 6 -12.59 12.77 41.25
N CYS A 7 -13.59 13.49 40.70
CA CYS A 7 -15.07 13.48 40.60
C CYS A 7 -15.80 14.70 41.26
N ALA A 8 -16.17 15.72 40.46
CA ALA A 8 -17.12 16.83 40.73
C ALA A 8 -17.48 17.55 39.39
N SER A 9 -18.70 17.94 38.95
CA SER A 9 -20.04 18.31 39.50
C SER A 9 -20.25 19.84 39.67
N LEU A 10 -21.32 20.52 39.20
CA LEU A 10 -22.52 20.15 38.40
C LEU A 10 -23.25 21.44 37.86
N ILE A 11 -24.50 21.34 37.36
CA ILE A 11 -25.52 22.41 37.05
C ILE A 11 -25.14 23.35 35.85
N THR A 12 -26.02 23.96 35.01
CA THR A 12 -27.48 24.23 35.03
C THR A 12 -28.11 24.26 33.62
N ALA A 13 -29.42 24.01 33.51
CA ALA A 13 -30.21 24.12 32.27
C ALA A 13 -31.27 25.24 32.34
N PHE A 14 -31.66 25.80 31.18
CA PHE A 14 -32.80 26.71 31.03
C PHE A 14 -33.54 26.45 29.71
N LEU A 15 -34.86 26.61 29.70
CA LEU A 15 -35.75 26.39 28.55
C LEU A 15 -36.75 27.54 28.42
N VAL A 16 -36.74 28.25 27.28
CA VAL A 16 -37.85 29.07 26.76
C VAL A 16 -37.84 28.96 25.22
N THR A 17 -39.02 29.04 24.59
CA THR A 17 -39.25 28.57 23.22
C THR A 17 -39.54 29.70 22.21
N ALA A 18 -39.04 29.54 20.98
CA ALA A 18 -39.44 30.25 19.75
C ALA A 18 -39.11 31.78 19.67
N CYS A 19 -39.01 32.42 18.50
CA CYS A 19 -39.25 31.96 17.13
C CYS A 19 -38.42 32.75 16.08
N GLY A 20 -38.04 32.10 14.97
CA GLY A 20 -37.75 32.76 13.68
C GLY A 20 -36.27 32.90 13.24
N GLY A 21 -36.03 32.63 11.95
CA GLY A 21 -34.80 33.02 11.22
C GLY A 21 -33.78 31.91 10.97
N ASP A 22 -33.57 31.54 9.70
CA ASP A 22 -32.50 30.64 9.29
C ASP A 22 -31.11 31.26 9.48
N THR A 23 -30.19 30.53 10.12
CA THR A 23 -28.82 30.28 9.60
C THR A 23 -28.10 29.24 10.45
N THR A 24 -27.18 28.51 9.82
CA THR A 24 -26.41 27.38 10.38
C THR A 24 -27.25 26.13 10.76
N SER A 25 -27.00 25.02 10.07
CA SER A 25 -27.18 23.67 10.63
C SER A 25 -25.81 23.05 10.84
N PRO A 26 -25.49 22.48 12.02
CA PRO A 26 -24.39 21.55 12.15
C PRO A 26 -24.65 20.27 11.35
N SER A 27 -23.62 19.44 11.19
CA SER A 27 -23.66 18.14 10.51
C SER A 27 -24.62 17.17 11.21
N ASN A 28 -25.79 16.94 10.61
CA ASN A 28 -26.86 16.13 11.19
C ASN A 28 -26.75 14.64 10.75
N ASP A 29 -25.55 14.06 10.96
CA ASP A 29 -25.18 12.67 10.65
C ASP A 29 -25.96 11.69 11.55
N THR A 30 -27.25 11.51 11.25
CA THR A 30 -28.16 10.68 12.07
C THR A 30 -27.98 9.18 11.75
N PRO A 31 -27.72 8.30 12.74
CA PRO A 31 -27.38 6.89 12.49
C PRO A 31 -28.39 6.10 11.64
N GLN A 32 -29.66 6.52 11.62
CA GLN A 32 -30.69 5.92 10.77
C GLN A 32 -30.39 6.02 9.25
N ARG A 33 -29.59 7.00 8.79
CA ARG A 33 -29.26 7.16 7.36
C ARG A 33 -28.27 6.11 6.84
N MET A 34 -27.34 5.65 7.69
CA MET A 34 -26.38 4.61 7.32
C MET A 34 -27.03 3.20 7.31
N ARG A 35 -28.23 3.06 7.90
CA ARG A 35 -29.01 1.81 7.90
C ARG A 35 -30.12 1.81 6.85
N GLN A 36 -29.86 2.35 5.65
CA GLN A 36 -30.65 1.93 4.49
C GLN A 36 -30.39 0.44 4.27
N ALA A 37 -31.44 -0.37 4.35
CA ALA A 37 -31.35 -1.80 4.07
C ALA A 37 -30.88 -2.02 2.62
N ALA A 38 -30.19 -3.14 2.36
CA ALA A 38 -29.75 -3.53 1.02
C ALA A 38 -30.94 -4.01 0.15
N THR A 39 -31.87 -3.09 -0.13
CA THR A 39 -33.16 -3.36 -0.78
C THR A 39 -33.13 -3.04 -2.28
N THR A 40 -32.24 -3.72 -2.99
CA THR A 40 -32.41 -4.03 -4.42
C THR A 40 -32.11 -5.50 -4.60
N ALA A 41 -33.11 -6.30 -4.97
CA ALA A 41 -32.89 -7.71 -5.32
C ALA A 41 -31.90 -7.81 -6.49
N ALA A 42 -31.18 -8.93 -6.58
CA ALA A 42 -30.26 -9.19 -7.68
C ALA A 42 -31.01 -9.12 -9.02
N THR A 43 -30.75 -8.06 -9.78
CA THR A 43 -31.21 -7.96 -11.17
C THR A 43 -30.43 -8.98 -12.00
N SER A 44 -31.12 -9.62 -12.94
CA SER A 44 -30.53 -10.63 -13.83
C SER A 44 -29.25 -10.10 -14.49
N ALA A 45 -28.18 -10.91 -14.48
CA ALA A 45 -26.87 -10.61 -15.04
C ALA A 45 -26.94 -9.72 -16.29
N ALA A 46 -26.46 -8.48 -16.18
CA ALA A 46 -26.59 -7.50 -17.25
C ALA A 46 -25.66 -7.88 -18.41
N THR A 47 -26.24 -8.41 -19.49
CA THR A 47 -25.51 -8.81 -20.72
C THR A 47 -24.71 -7.62 -21.26
N PRO A 48 -23.37 -7.71 -21.35
CA PRO A 48 -22.55 -6.59 -21.78
C PRO A 48 -22.68 -6.32 -23.28
N ILE A 49 -22.61 -5.05 -23.65
CA ILE A 49 -22.53 -4.60 -25.03
C ILE A 49 -21.09 -4.86 -25.50
N ILE A 50 -20.94 -5.70 -26.53
CA ILE A 50 -19.64 -6.11 -27.06
C ILE A 50 -19.11 -5.09 -28.06
N PHE A 51 -17.83 -4.80 -27.95
CA PHE A 51 -17.01 -3.99 -28.86
C PHE A 51 -15.78 -4.82 -29.25
N THR A 52 -15.41 -4.84 -30.53
CA THR A 52 -14.42 -5.82 -31.04
C THR A 52 -12.96 -5.40 -30.86
N GLY A 53 -12.68 -4.10 -30.72
CA GLY A 53 -11.34 -3.54 -30.51
C GLY A 53 -10.86 -3.56 -29.06
N LEU A 54 -9.64 -3.05 -28.83
CA LEU A 54 -9.12 -2.76 -27.48
C LEU A 54 -9.89 -1.57 -26.87
N ARG A 55 -9.99 -1.47 -25.54
CA ARG A 55 -10.62 -0.31 -24.88
C ARG A 55 -10.01 1.01 -25.33
N SER A 56 -8.69 1.05 -25.57
CA SER A 56 -7.96 2.23 -26.06
C SER A 56 -8.39 2.73 -27.45
N ASN A 57 -9.00 1.88 -28.27
CA ASN A 57 -9.52 2.25 -29.60
C ASN A 57 -10.84 3.03 -29.54
N TYR A 58 -11.46 3.18 -28.37
CA TYR A 58 -12.77 3.82 -28.25
C TYR A 58 -12.70 5.11 -27.42
N SER A 59 -13.18 6.20 -27.98
CA SER A 59 -13.56 7.37 -27.20
C SER A 59 -14.94 7.14 -26.57
N ILE A 60 -15.12 7.57 -25.33
CA ILE A 60 -16.40 7.49 -24.62
C ILE A 60 -16.70 8.88 -24.05
N THR A 61 -17.85 9.44 -24.39
CA THR A 61 -18.27 10.78 -24.00
C THR A 61 -19.70 10.77 -23.48
N ALA A 62 -20.05 11.69 -22.58
CA ALA A 62 -21.42 11.80 -22.07
C ALA A 62 -22.39 12.23 -23.18
N ALA A 63 -23.57 11.59 -23.23
CA ALA A 63 -24.57 11.80 -24.27
C ALA A 63 -26.00 11.75 -23.69
N SER A 64 -26.98 12.24 -24.45
CA SER A 64 -28.39 12.06 -24.07
C SER A 64 -28.74 10.58 -24.02
N GLY A 65 -29.18 10.09 -22.85
CA GLY A 65 -29.44 8.67 -22.57
C GLY A 65 -28.28 7.89 -21.94
N GLY A 66 -27.07 8.45 -21.83
CA GLY A 66 -25.93 7.80 -21.20
C GLY A 66 -24.59 8.24 -21.79
N TYR A 67 -23.97 7.38 -22.59
CA TYR A 67 -22.65 7.62 -23.18
C TYR A 67 -22.63 7.32 -24.68
N LEU A 68 -21.96 8.17 -25.46
CA LEU A 68 -21.60 7.89 -26.85
C LEU A 68 -20.23 7.20 -26.87
N VAL A 69 -20.21 5.96 -27.36
CA VAL A 69 -19.00 5.18 -27.62
C VAL A 69 -18.67 5.27 -29.10
N THR A 70 -17.50 5.81 -29.44
CA THR A 70 -17.04 6.02 -30.82
C THR A 70 -15.66 5.40 -31.01
N ASP A 71 -15.56 4.41 -31.89
CA ASP A 71 -14.31 3.82 -32.35
C ASP A 71 -13.48 4.86 -33.12
N THR A 72 -12.24 5.08 -32.69
CA THR A 72 -11.30 6.01 -33.31
C THR A 72 -10.56 5.40 -34.49
N THR A 73 -10.65 4.08 -34.70
CA THR A 73 -10.10 3.35 -35.86
C THR A 73 -11.08 3.28 -37.03
N GLY A 74 -12.38 3.50 -36.81
CA GLY A 74 -13.43 3.40 -37.83
C GLY A 74 -13.78 1.97 -38.25
N SER A 75 -13.39 0.97 -37.46
CA SER A 75 -13.73 -0.46 -37.67
C SER A 75 -15.18 -0.76 -37.28
N GLU A 76 -15.73 -0.02 -36.32
CA GLU A 76 -17.06 -0.22 -35.75
C GLU A 76 -17.87 1.09 -35.68
N ALA A 77 -19.16 1.04 -36.03
CA ALA A 77 -20.03 2.21 -35.99
C ALA A 77 -20.30 2.68 -34.55
N ALA A 78 -20.27 4.00 -34.32
CA ALA A 78 -20.51 4.60 -33.01
C ALA A 78 -21.91 4.29 -32.46
N ARG A 79 -22.03 4.12 -31.14
CA ARG A 79 -23.27 3.73 -30.44
C ARG A 79 -23.50 4.59 -29.21
N VAL A 80 -24.74 5.00 -28.97
CA VAL A 80 -25.16 5.49 -27.65
C VAL A 80 -25.55 4.30 -26.79
N VAL A 81 -25.01 4.23 -25.58
CA VAL A 81 -25.25 3.18 -24.58
C VAL A 81 -25.81 3.79 -23.30
N ALA A 82 -26.65 3.04 -22.58
CA ALA A 82 -27.24 3.51 -21.33
C ALA A 82 -26.16 3.76 -20.25
N ALA A 83 -26.41 4.67 -19.32
CA ALA A 83 -25.49 4.92 -18.20
C ALA A 83 -25.28 3.69 -17.27
N THR A 84 -26.25 2.76 -17.25
CA THR A 84 -26.16 1.47 -16.55
C THR A 84 -25.60 0.33 -17.42
N ALA A 85 -25.22 0.60 -18.67
CA ALA A 85 -24.68 -0.43 -19.54
C ALA A 85 -23.28 -0.88 -19.11
N ARG A 86 -23.05 -2.19 -19.21
CA ARG A 86 -21.72 -2.80 -19.14
C ARG A 86 -21.19 -2.92 -20.57
N LEU A 87 -19.94 -2.55 -20.79
CA LEU A 87 -19.28 -2.59 -22.09
C LEU A 87 -18.14 -3.62 -22.01
N ARG A 88 -18.00 -4.52 -22.98
CA ARG A 88 -16.89 -5.48 -23.07
C ARG A 88 -16.09 -5.21 -24.34
N PHE A 89 -14.80 -4.95 -24.17
CA PHE A 89 -13.79 -4.80 -25.21
C PHE A 89 -12.95 -6.09 -25.32
N SER A 90 -12.04 -6.18 -26.28
CA SER A 90 -11.18 -7.38 -26.45
C SER A 90 -10.07 -7.53 -25.40
N ASP A 91 -9.88 -6.51 -24.55
CA ASP A 91 -8.90 -6.46 -23.46
C ASP A 91 -9.51 -6.31 -22.06
N SER A 92 -10.71 -5.73 -21.92
CA SER A 92 -11.26 -5.32 -20.62
C SER A 92 -12.77 -5.12 -20.69
N SER A 93 -13.44 -5.07 -19.53
CA SER A 93 -14.83 -4.59 -19.42
C SER A 93 -14.91 -3.31 -18.60
N LEU A 94 -15.92 -2.49 -18.88
CA LEU A 94 -16.12 -1.18 -18.29
C LEU A 94 -17.57 -1.01 -17.86
N SER A 95 -17.80 -0.44 -16.68
CA SER A 95 -19.14 -0.07 -16.21
C SER A 95 -19.15 1.35 -15.64
N PHE A 96 -20.22 2.08 -15.93
CA PHE A 96 -20.52 3.38 -15.34
C PHE A 96 -21.64 3.32 -14.29
N ASP A 97 -22.12 2.11 -13.99
CA ASP A 97 -23.27 1.90 -13.11
C ASP A 97 -22.88 2.06 -11.65
N VAL A 98 -23.23 3.23 -11.09
CA VAL A 98 -22.97 3.58 -9.69
C VAL A 98 -23.80 2.71 -8.74
N ASP A 99 -25.06 2.43 -9.04
CA ASP A 99 -25.98 1.77 -8.10
C ASP A 99 -26.15 0.27 -8.35
N GLY A 100 -25.87 -0.22 -9.56
CA GLY A 100 -25.81 -1.65 -9.87
C GLY A 100 -24.58 -2.38 -9.34
N ILE A 101 -24.54 -3.69 -9.58
CA ILE A 101 -23.54 -4.63 -9.04
C ILE A 101 -22.08 -4.13 -9.14
N PRO A 102 -21.57 -3.62 -10.29
CA PRO A 102 -20.19 -3.13 -10.38
C PRO A 102 -19.86 -2.00 -9.39
N GLY A 103 -20.73 -0.99 -9.29
CA GLY A 103 -20.58 0.09 -8.32
C GLY A 103 -20.73 -0.35 -6.87
N GLN A 104 -21.60 -1.34 -6.59
CA GLN A 104 -21.76 -1.92 -5.24
C GLN A 104 -20.51 -2.69 -4.79
N VAL A 105 -19.96 -3.55 -5.65
CA VAL A 105 -18.73 -4.33 -5.35
C VAL A 105 -17.52 -3.40 -5.26
N TYR A 106 -17.40 -2.40 -6.13
CA TYR A 106 -16.36 -1.37 -6.03
C TYR A 106 -16.42 -0.61 -4.70
N ARG A 107 -17.62 -0.20 -4.26
CA ARG A 107 -17.84 0.43 -2.95
C ARG A 107 -17.49 -0.48 -1.78
N LEU A 108 -17.71 -1.78 -1.91
CA LEU A 108 -17.37 -2.76 -0.87
C LEU A 108 -15.85 -2.89 -0.73
N TYR A 109 -15.10 -2.90 -1.84
CA TYR A 109 -13.63 -2.82 -1.82
C TYR A 109 -13.14 -1.52 -1.17
N ARG A 110 -13.76 -0.38 -1.49
CA ARG A 110 -13.44 0.91 -0.86
C ARG A 110 -13.73 0.93 0.64
N ALA A 111 -14.86 0.37 1.09
CA ALA A 111 -15.24 0.32 2.51
C ALA A 111 -14.39 -0.67 3.31
N ALA A 112 -14.00 -1.80 2.72
CA ALA A 112 -13.19 -2.82 3.37
C ALA A 112 -11.69 -2.49 3.38
N PHE A 113 -11.14 -1.98 2.27
CA PHE A 113 -9.69 -1.95 2.06
C PHE A 113 -9.13 -0.55 1.74
N ALA A 114 -9.96 0.50 1.72
CA ALA A 114 -9.62 1.88 1.33
C ALA A 114 -9.00 2.08 -0.07
N ARG A 115 -8.74 1.00 -0.81
CA ARG A 115 -8.07 0.99 -2.12
C ARG A 115 -9.05 0.95 -3.29
N THR A 116 -8.57 1.36 -4.46
CA THR A 116 -9.17 0.92 -5.73
C THR A 116 -8.96 -0.60 -5.85
N PRO A 117 -9.98 -1.39 -6.21
CA PRO A 117 -9.80 -2.80 -6.49
C PRO A 117 -8.95 -3.03 -7.74
N ASP A 118 -8.29 -4.17 -7.78
CA ASP A 118 -7.80 -4.77 -9.02
C ASP A 118 -8.98 -5.31 -9.84
N ALA A 119 -8.86 -5.24 -11.17
CA ALA A 119 -9.94 -5.59 -12.08
C ALA A 119 -10.33 -7.08 -12.06
N ALA A 120 -9.38 -7.95 -11.73
CA ALA A 120 -9.61 -9.40 -11.63
C ALA A 120 -10.46 -9.75 -10.39
N GLY A 121 -10.10 -9.23 -9.21
CA GLY A 121 -10.90 -9.37 -8.00
C GLY A 121 -12.27 -8.68 -8.12
N LEU A 122 -12.32 -7.46 -8.64
CA LEU A 122 -13.58 -6.77 -8.93
C LEU A 122 -14.49 -7.60 -9.85
N GLY A 123 -13.94 -8.11 -10.95
CA GLY A 123 -14.70 -8.91 -11.92
C GLY A 123 -15.09 -10.31 -11.45
N TYR A 124 -14.30 -10.93 -10.55
CA TYR A 124 -14.68 -12.15 -9.84
C TYR A 124 -15.93 -11.92 -8.99
N TRP A 125 -15.94 -10.89 -8.15
CA TRP A 125 -17.07 -10.61 -7.26
C TRP A 125 -18.30 -10.04 -7.98
N ILE A 126 -18.12 -9.29 -9.08
CA ILE A 126 -19.21 -8.94 -10.00
C ILE A 126 -19.83 -10.22 -10.57
N GLY A 127 -19.00 -11.12 -11.13
CA GLY A 127 -19.47 -12.38 -11.73
C GLY A 127 -20.14 -13.32 -10.72
N ALA A 128 -19.71 -13.32 -9.45
CA ALA A 128 -20.38 -14.03 -8.37
C ALA A 128 -21.77 -13.43 -8.07
N SER A 129 -21.88 -12.09 -8.08
CA SER A 129 -23.17 -11.41 -7.84
C SER A 129 -24.15 -11.58 -8.99
N ASP A 130 -23.66 -11.57 -10.24
CA ASP A 130 -24.44 -11.89 -11.44
C ASP A 130 -25.02 -13.32 -11.41
N GLN A 131 -24.35 -14.24 -10.68
CA GLN A 131 -24.81 -15.61 -10.41
C GLN A 131 -25.72 -15.72 -9.17
N GLY A 132 -26.07 -14.59 -8.53
CA GLY A 132 -27.02 -14.52 -7.42
C GLY A 132 -26.41 -14.33 -6.03
N ALA A 133 -25.08 -14.15 -5.89
CA ALA A 133 -24.48 -13.79 -4.60
C ALA A 133 -24.88 -12.37 -4.19
N ASP A 134 -25.49 -12.21 -3.02
CA ASP A 134 -25.84 -10.89 -2.50
C ASP A 134 -24.62 -10.14 -1.93
N LEU A 135 -24.76 -8.83 -1.74
CA LEU A 135 -23.66 -7.99 -1.25
C LEU A 135 -23.21 -8.39 0.16
N LEU A 136 -24.09 -9.01 0.96
CA LEU A 136 -23.77 -9.58 2.27
C LEU A 136 -22.88 -10.82 2.15
N SER A 137 -23.17 -11.76 1.24
CA SER A 137 -22.34 -12.93 0.98
C SER A 137 -20.95 -12.53 0.46
N ILE A 138 -20.88 -11.50 -0.37
CA ILE A 138 -19.61 -10.93 -0.85
C ILE A 138 -18.87 -10.26 0.33
N ALA A 139 -19.56 -9.48 1.18
CA ALA A 139 -18.96 -8.88 2.38
C ALA A 139 -18.49 -9.94 3.39
N GLN A 140 -19.17 -11.09 3.51
CA GLN A 140 -18.71 -12.23 4.30
C GLN A 140 -17.46 -12.87 3.69
N GLY A 141 -17.41 -13.01 2.36
CA GLY A 141 -16.22 -13.43 1.63
C GLY A 141 -15.02 -12.49 1.82
N PHE A 142 -15.28 -11.17 1.90
CA PHE A 142 -14.26 -10.17 2.22
C PHE A 142 -13.81 -10.31 3.68
N VAL A 143 -14.72 -10.27 4.67
CA VAL A 143 -14.39 -10.40 6.10
C VAL A 143 -13.70 -11.73 6.43
N SER A 144 -13.98 -12.79 5.66
CA SER A 144 -13.35 -14.11 5.77
C SER A 144 -12.08 -14.25 4.93
N SER A 145 -11.71 -13.26 4.11
CA SER A 145 -10.48 -13.27 3.33
C SER A 145 -9.27 -13.04 4.24
N ASP A 146 -8.11 -13.53 3.82
CA ASP A 146 -6.90 -13.32 4.59
C ASP A 146 -6.44 -11.85 4.52
N GLU A 147 -6.71 -11.12 3.43
CA GLU A 147 -6.49 -9.66 3.30
C GLU A 147 -7.30 -8.84 4.34
N PHE A 148 -8.53 -9.27 4.67
CA PHE A 148 -9.33 -8.56 5.67
C PHE A 148 -8.90 -8.90 7.10
N LYS A 149 -8.70 -10.19 7.42
CA LYS A 149 -8.18 -10.60 8.74
C LYS A 149 -6.88 -9.87 9.05
N THR A 150 -6.00 -9.79 8.06
CA THR A 150 -4.78 -8.98 7.99
C THR A 150 -5.02 -7.51 8.31
N LEU A 151 -5.84 -6.81 7.52
CA LEU A 151 -6.00 -5.36 7.66
C LEU A 151 -6.70 -4.96 8.96
N TYR A 152 -7.46 -5.88 9.57
CA TYR A 152 -8.25 -5.66 10.79
C TYR A 152 -7.72 -6.43 12.01
N ALA A 153 -6.51 -6.99 11.99
CA ALA A 153 -5.99 -7.80 13.11
C ALA A 153 -5.83 -6.99 14.43
N GLN A 154 -5.39 -5.72 14.35
CA GLN A 154 -5.42 -4.80 15.51
C GLN A 154 -6.83 -4.36 15.92
N ALA A 155 -7.83 -4.52 15.05
CA ALA A 155 -9.21 -4.17 15.32
C ALA A 155 -9.92 -5.24 16.17
N ASN A 156 -9.28 -5.63 17.28
CA ASN A 156 -9.72 -6.68 18.20
C ASN A 156 -10.98 -6.33 19.02
N THR A 157 -11.55 -5.13 18.82
CA THR A 157 -12.83 -4.69 19.37
C THR A 157 -13.72 -4.17 18.25
N ASN A 158 -15.03 -4.32 18.42
CA ASN A 158 -16.03 -3.77 17.50
C ASN A 158 -15.82 -2.26 17.27
N THR A 159 -15.40 -1.52 18.30
CA THR A 159 -15.05 -0.09 18.22
C THR A 159 -13.95 0.19 17.21
N ALA A 160 -12.85 -0.58 17.24
CA ALA A 160 -11.74 -0.39 16.32
C ALA A 160 -12.13 -0.78 14.88
N VAL A 161 -12.93 -1.84 14.67
CA VAL A 161 -13.40 -2.23 13.33
C VAL A 161 -14.28 -1.13 12.72
N VAL A 162 -15.23 -0.62 13.51
CA VAL A 162 -16.13 0.47 13.11
C VAL A 162 -15.37 1.76 12.82
N GLN A 163 -14.36 2.10 13.64
CA GLN A 163 -13.47 3.23 13.38
C GLN A 163 -12.69 3.08 12.06
N GLN A 164 -12.22 1.88 11.73
CA GLN A 164 -11.55 1.61 10.46
C GLN A 164 -12.51 1.67 9.26
N TYR A 165 -13.77 1.19 9.38
CA TYR A 165 -14.79 1.40 8.35
C TYR A 165 -15.06 2.90 8.11
N TYR A 166 -15.17 3.70 9.17
CA TYR A 166 -15.29 5.16 9.05
C TYR A 166 -14.09 5.79 8.35
N ALA A 167 -12.86 5.39 8.72
CA ALA A 167 -11.65 5.90 8.08
C ALA A 167 -11.61 5.57 6.57
N ASN A 168 -11.95 4.33 6.19
CA ASN A 168 -11.96 3.87 4.80
C ASN A 168 -13.00 4.59 3.91
N VAL A 169 -14.20 4.83 4.46
CA VAL A 169 -15.34 5.42 3.74
C VAL A 169 -15.30 6.94 3.72
N LEU A 170 -15.02 7.59 4.87
CA LEU A 170 -15.11 9.04 5.01
C LEU A 170 -13.75 9.75 4.86
N ASN A 171 -12.63 9.02 4.91
CA ASN A 171 -11.27 9.58 5.04
C ASN A 171 -11.11 10.49 6.29
N ARG A 172 -11.96 10.29 7.31
CA ARG A 172 -11.94 10.94 8.62
C ARG A 172 -12.35 9.96 9.72
N ALA A 173 -12.12 10.34 10.98
CA ALA A 173 -12.74 9.65 12.10
C ALA A 173 -14.29 9.71 12.01
N GLY A 174 -14.93 8.62 12.45
CA GLY A 174 -16.36 8.63 12.77
C GLY A 174 -16.65 9.53 13.97
N ASP A 175 -17.87 10.04 14.05
CA ASP A 175 -18.35 10.69 15.27
C ASP A 175 -18.65 9.62 16.35
N GLN A 176 -18.65 10.03 17.62
CA GLN A 176 -18.83 9.08 18.72
C GLN A 176 -20.22 8.41 18.69
N GLY A 177 -21.28 9.12 18.29
CA GLY A 177 -22.64 8.57 18.26
C GLY A 177 -22.85 7.52 17.16
N GLY A 178 -22.26 7.76 15.98
CA GLY A 178 -22.17 6.78 14.89
C GLY A 178 -21.35 5.55 15.27
N ILE A 179 -20.22 5.74 15.97
CA ILE A 179 -19.41 4.64 16.49
C ILE A 179 -20.21 3.82 17.51
N ASP A 180 -20.75 4.45 18.55
CA ASP A 180 -21.52 3.79 19.62
C ASP A 180 -22.72 3.00 19.08
N TYR A 181 -23.38 3.51 18.03
CA TYR A 181 -24.48 2.84 17.34
C TYR A 181 -24.06 1.51 16.69
N TRP A 182 -22.99 1.52 15.90
CA TRP A 182 -22.52 0.32 15.19
C TRP A 182 -21.84 -0.68 16.12
N VAL A 183 -21.09 -0.20 17.11
CA VAL A 183 -20.54 -1.03 18.20
C VAL A 183 -21.67 -1.72 18.96
N GLY A 184 -22.70 -0.97 19.36
CA GLY A 184 -23.88 -1.51 20.03
C GLY A 184 -24.65 -2.55 19.20
N ILE A 185 -24.63 -2.48 17.86
CA ILE A 185 -25.20 -3.52 16.98
C ILE A 185 -24.38 -4.82 17.05
N LEU A 186 -23.05 -4.72 17.01
CA LEU A 186 -22.15 -5.87 17.02
C LEU A 186 -22.06 -6.52 18.40
N ASP A 187 -21.95 -5.74 19.47
CA ASP A 187 -21.88 -6.21 20.86
C ASP A 187 -23.13 -7.03 21.25
N ARG A 188 -24.32 -6.54 20.86
CA ARG A 188 -25.59 -7.25 21.07
C ARG A 188 -25.91 -8.30 19.99
N LYS A 189 -24.96 -8.56 19.07
CA LYS A 189 -25.04 -9.56 17.99
C LYS A 189 -26.30 -9.42 17.11
N ALA A 190 -26.73 -8.19 16.87
CA ALA A 190 -27.89 -7.89 16.03
C ALA A 190 -27.53 -7.81 14.53
N ASP A 191 -26.25 -7.78 14.20
CA ASP A 191 -25.70 -7.99 12.87
C ASP A 191 -24.27 -8.55 13.00
N THR A 192 -23.66 -8.90 11.87
CA THR A 192 -22.28 -9.36 11.71
C THR A 192 -21.35 -8.23 11.27
N LEU A 193 -20.03 -8.41 11.40
CA LEU A 193 -19.04 -7.49 10.82
C LEU A 193 -19.25 -7.27 9.31
N ALA A 194 -19.70 -8.31 8.59
CA ALA A 194 -20.01 -8.26 7.16
C ALA A 194 -21.29 -7.47 6.84
N GLY A 195 -22.33 -7.55 7.67
CA GLY A 195 -23.56 -6.75 7.49
C GLY A 195 -23.36 -5.28 7.83
N VAL A 196 -22.54 -4.98 8.84
CA VAL A 196 -22.07 -3.61 9.11
C VAL A 196 -21.21 -3.11 7.94
N LEU A 197 -20.24 -3.90 7.45
CA LEU A 197 -19.44 -3.55 6.27
C LEU A 197 -20.30 -3.30 5.03
N ALA A 198 -21.32 -4.13 4.77
CA ALA A 198 -22.26 -3.94 3.67
C ALA A 198 -23.09 -2.65 3.82
N SER A 199 -23.45 -2.28 5.07
CA SER A 199 -24.15 -1.02 5.37
C SER A 199 -23.24 0.20 5.12
N PHE A 200 -21.98 0.15 5.56
CA PHE A 200 -20.96 1.15 5.23
C PHE A 200 -20.70 1.22 3.72
N SER A 201 -20.67 0.08 3.02
CA SER A 201 -20.55 0.01 1.56
C SER A 201 -21.72 0.73 0.87
N GLY A 202 -22.95 0.52 1.34
CA GLY A 202 -24.16 1.14 0.79
C GLY A 202 -24.39 2.62 1.17
N SER A 203 -23.60 3.19 2.08
CA SER A 203 -23.86 4.50 2.69
C SER A 203 -23.86 5.66 1.66
N ALA A 204 -24.61 6.72 1.95
CA ALA A 204 -24.71 7.88 1.07
C ALA A 204 -23.35 8.58 0.89
N GLU A 205 -22.52 8.54 1.93
CA GLU A 205 -21.17 9.09 1.96
C GLU A 205 -20.20 8.25 1.12
N ASN A 206 -20.28 6.91 1.19
CA ASN A 206 -19.48 6.04 0.33
C ASN A 206 -19.92 6.14 -1.14
N LYS A 207 -21.23 6.30 -1.40
CA LYS A 207 -21.76 6.59 -2.74
C LYS A 207 -21.19 7.91 -3.27
N ALA A 208 -21.22 8.99 -2.50
CA ALA A 208 -20.60 10.26 -2.91
C ALA A 208 -19.09 10.15 -3.14
N GLY A 209 -18.36 9.50 -2.22
CA GLY A 209 -16.91 9.32 -2.30
C GLY A 209 -16.43 8.42 -3.43
N THR A 210 -17.30 7.56 -3.98
CA THR A 210 -16.98 6.67 -5.12
C THR A 210 -17.62 7.11 -6.44
N ALA A 211 -18.61 8.01 -6.42
CA ALA A 211 -19.34 8.44 -7.61
C ALA A 211 -18.41 8.90 -8.75
N GLY A 212 -17.43 9.76 -8.47
CA GLY A 212 -16.49 10.24 -9.48
C GLY A 212 -15.62 9.15 -10.11
N ALA A 213 -15.25 8.11 -9.35
CA ALA A 213 -14.50 6.98 -9.88
C ALA A 213 -15.35 6.11 -10.81
N VAL A 214 -16.62 5.87 -10.46
CA VAL A 214 -17.55 5.06 -11.27
C VAL A 214 -18.09 5.85 -12.48
N GLN A 215 -18.31 7.16 -12.36
CA GLN A 215 -18.71 8.03 -13.47
C GLN A 215 -17.64 8.17 -14.56
N ASN A 216 -16.35 8.02 -14.20
CA ASN A 216 -15.25 7.92 -15.16
C ASN A 216 -15.13 6.52 -15.80
N GLY A 217 -15.90 5.54 -15.32
CA GLY A 217 -15.90 4.15 -15.76
C GLY A 217 -14.94 3.28 -14.96
N ILE A 218 -15.48 2.31 -14.21
CA ILE A 218 -14.67 1.30 -13.51
C ILE A 218 -14.34 0.15 -14.47
N ALA A 219 -13.04 -0.09 -14.66
CA ALA A 219 -12.53 -1.20 -15.44
C ALA A 219 -12.49 -2.49 -14.60
N TYR A 220 -12.92 -3.61 -15.18
CA TYR A 220 -12.98 -4.92 -14.53
C TYR A 220 -12.81 -6.04 -15.56
N MET A 221 -12.46 -7.24 -15.09
CA MET A 221 -12.21 -8.43 -15.92
C MET A 221 -13.24 -9.51 -15.61
N GLU A 222 -14.22 -9.68 -16.49
CA GLU A 222 -15.35 -10.59 -16.28
C GLU A 222 -14.90 -12.04 -16.01
N TYR A 223 -15.40 -12.61 -14.93
CA TYR A 223 -15.04 -13.97 -14.52
C TYR A 223 -15.41 -15.01 -15.59
N GLY A 224 -14.46 -15.90 -15.91
CA GLY A 224 -14.63 -16.93 -16.93
C GLY A 224 -14.60 -16.42 -18.39
N VAL A 225 -14.45 -15.11 -18.63
CA VAL A 225 -14.32 -14.55 -19.98
C VAL A 225 -12.85 -14.59 -20.43
N ASN A 226 -12.61 -15.20 -21.59
CA ASN A 226 -11.32 -15.12 -22.27
C ASN A 226 -11.24 -13.79 -23.05
N TYR A 227 -10.31 -12.92 -22.68
CA TYR A 227 -10.02 -11.66 -23.36
C TYR A 227 -8.85 -11.86 -24.34
N PRO A 228 -9.07 -11.87 -25.67
CA PRO A 228 -8.03 -12.25 -26.63
C PRO A 228 -6.74 -11.43 -26.56
N ALA A 229 -6.81 -10.17 -26.14
CA ALA A 229 -5.62 -9.32 -25.99
C ALA A 229 -4.64 -9.82 -24.90
N TYR A 230 -5.15 -10.51 -23.87
CA TYR A 230 -4.34 -11.13 -22.81
C TYR A 230 -3.80 -12.53 -23.15
N ALA A 231 -3.93 -12.99 -24.40
CA ALA A 231 -3.23 -14.19 -24.88
C ALA A 231 -1.69 -14.04 -24.89
N LYS A 232 -1.19 -12.82 -24.70
CA LYS A 232 0.22 -12.42 -24.60
C LYS A 232 0.87 -12.98 -23.33
N ALA A 233 2.09 -13.54 -23.46
CA ALA A 233 2.88 -13.97 -22.32
C ALA A 233 3.86 -12.86 -21.90
N PHE A 234 3.99 -12.65 -20.59
CA PHE A 234 4.89 -11.68 -19.97
C PHE A 234 6.22 -12.37 -19.61
N PRO A 235 7.40 -11.76 -19.81
CA PRO A 235 8.70 -12.44 -19.71
C PRO A 235 9.22 -12.52 -18.26
N LEU A 236 8.53 -13.27 -17.40
CA LEU A 236 8.75 -13.32 -15.94
C LEU A 236 10.22 -13.44 -15.51
N ARG A 237 10.98 -14.42 -16.04
CA ARG A 237 12.38 -14.63 -15.62
C ARG A 237 13.27 -13.43 -15.94
N THR A 238 13.22 -12.93 -17.18
CA THR A 238 14.01 -11.77 -17.61
C THR A 238 13.59 -10.50 -16.89
N ALA A 239 12.28 -10.32 -16.66
CA ALA A 239 11.73 -9.19 -15.91
C ALA A 239 12.23 -9.15 -14.46
N TYR A 240 12.18 -10.30 -13.77
CA TYR A 240 12.73 -10.46 -12.44
C TYR A 240 14.25 -10.25 -12.43
N ARG A 241 14.98 -10.79 -13.41
CA ARG A 241 16.43 -10.61 -13.53
C ARG A 241 16.83 -9.15 -13.70
N GLN A 242 16.17 -8.42 -14.60
CA GLN A 242 16.39 -6.98 -14.78
C GLN A 242 16.19 -6.23 -13.46
N ARG A 243 15.07 -6.49 -12.78
CA ARG A 243 14.71 -5.89 -11.49
C ARG A 243 15.75 -6.14 -10.39
N ILE A 244 16.25 -7.36 -10.23
CA ILE A 244 17.30 -7.65 -9.22
C ILE A 244 18.70 -7.23 -9.65
N SER A 245 18.89 -6.82 -10.92
CA SER A 245 20.18 -6.35 -11.44
C SER A 245 20.36 -4.83 -11.38
N ALA A 246 19.27 -4.08 -11.37
CA ALA A 246 19.28 -2.63 -11.29
C ALA A 246 19.39 -2.15 -9.83
N PRO A 247 20.31 -1.23 -9.49
CA PRO A 247 20.30 -0.57 -8.20
C PRO A 247 19.04 0.30 -8.07
N THR A 248 18.11 -0.09 -7.20
CA THR A 248 16.84 0.61 -6.98
C THR A 248 16.52 0.72 -5.49
N THR A 249 15.95 1.84 -5.05
CA THR A 249 15.29 1.94 -3.75
C THR A 249 13.81 2.15 -3.93
N ASP A 250 13.00 1.20 -3.46
CA ASP A 250 11.55 1.39 -3.34
C ASP A 250 11.25 1.95 -1.94
N TYR A 251 10.36 2.93 -1.87
CA TYR A 251 9.82 3.47 -0.61
C TYR A 251 8.35 3.08 -0.48
N LEU A 252 7.95 2.57 0.68
CA LEU A 252 6.62 2.04 0.94
C LEU A 252 6.05 2.59 2.25
N THR A 253 4.73 2.74 2.32
CA THR A 253 4.01 2.95 3.58
C THR A 253 3.62 1.59 4.17
N ILE A 254 3.87 1.39 5.47
CA ILE A 254 3.51 0.17 6.20
C ILE A 254 2.15 0.39 6.90
N SER A 255 1.28 -0.61 6.79
CA SER A 255 -0.05 -0.72 7.37
C SER A 255 -0.35 -2.16 7.78
N GLY A 256 -1.54 -2.43 8.33
CA GLY A 256 -1.79 -3.66 9.09
C GLY A 256 -1.42 -3.42 10.56
N ASP A 257 -0.68 -4.34 11.17
CA ASP A 257 -0.43 -4.31 12.62
C ASP A 257 0.52 -3.23 13.10
N CYS A 258 1.41 -2.77 12.22
CA CYS A 258 2.30 -1.66 12.51
C CYS A 258 2.18 -0.60 11.41
N ALA A 259 1.88 0.64 11.81
CA ALA A 259 2.06 1.79 10.93
C ALA A 259 3.55 2.19 10.85
N GLY A 260 3.98 2.65 9.69
CA GLY A 260 5.34 3.12 9.47
C GLY A 260 5.71 3.34 8.01
N TYR A 261 7.01 3.34 7.74
CA TYR A 261 7.59 3.45 6.40
C TYR A 261 8.67 2.40 6.20
N ALA A 262 8.79 1.84 5.00
CA ALA A 262 9.84 0.92 4.63
C ALA A 262 10.62 1.40 3.40
N SER A 263 11.89 1.01 3.32
CA SER A 263 12.73 1.16 2.13
C SER A 263 13.39 -0.17 1.80
N TYR A 264 13.27 -0.65 0.57
CA TYR A 264 14.01 -1.81 0.05
C TYR A 264 15.02 -1.30 -0.97
N THR A 265 16.31 -1.32 -0.62
CA THR A 265 17.41 -0.87 -1.49
C THR A 265 18.16 -2.07 -2.06
N THR A 266 17.86 -2.43 -3.30
CA THR A 266 18.61 -3.42 -4.09
C THR A 266 19.92 -2.82 -4.58
N LYS A 267 21.02 -3.56 -4.42
CA LYS A 267 22.37 -3.19 -4.92
C LYS A 267 22.61 -3.75 -6.33
N ALA A 268 23.65 -3.24 -6.99
CA ALA A 268 24.22 -3.91 -8.16
C ALA A 268 24.69 -5.33 -7.75
N PRO A 269 24.41 -6.37 -8.56
CA PRO A 269 24.84 -7.74 -8.24
C PRO A 269 26.36 -7.90 -8.17
N ALA A 270 26.81 -8.87 -7.36
CA ALA A 270 28.21 -9.19 -7.19
C ALA A 270 28.50 -10.67 -7.48
N SER A 271 29.61 -10.97 -8.14
CA SER A 271 30.11 -12.35 -8.29
C SER A 271 30.67 -12.85 -6.97
N VAL A 272 30.15 -13.97 -6.48
CA VAL A 272 30.53 -14.61 -5.21
C VAL A 272 30.59 -16.13 -5.41
N THR A 273 30.83 -16.88 -4.33
CA THR A 273 30.52 -18.31 -4.28
C THR A 273 29.38 -18.59 -3.29
N PHE A 274 28.60 -19.63 -3.58
CA PHE A 274 27.56 -20.16 -2.70
C PHE A 274 27.62 -21.69 -2.75
N GLU A 275 27.74 -22.34 -1.58
CA GLU A 275 27.86 -23.81 -1.49
C GLU A 275 28.97 -24.41 -2.38
N GLY A 276 30.09 -23.70 -2.50
CA GLY A 276 31.23 -24.06 -3.36
C GLY A 276 31.04 -23.77 -4.86
N ASN A 277 29.84 -23.41 -5.29
CA ASN A 277 29.54 -23.06 -6.69
C ASN A 277 29.77 -21.57 -6.95
N SER A 278 30.11 -21.20 -8.19
CA SER A 278 30.09 -19.80 -8.63
C SER A 278 28.66 -19.28 -8.64
N ALA A 279 28.43 -18.08 -8.10
CA ALA A 279 27.11 -17.48 -7.97
C ALA A 279 27.13 -15.98 -8.23
N LEU A 280 26.01 -15.43 -8.72
CA LEU A 280 25.73 -14.00 -8.69
C LEU A 280 24.79 -13.69 -7.52
N LEU A 281 25.26 -12.86 -6.60
CA LEU A 281 24.53 -12.36 -5.45
C LEU A 281 23.64 -11.18 -5.85
N SER A 282 22.34 -11.32 -5.65
CA SER A 282 21.41 -10.19 -5.49
C SER A 282 21.36 -9.82 -4.01
N GLU A 283 21.61 -8.56 -3.66
CA GLU A 283 21.48 -8.07 -2.28
C GLU A 283 20.47 -6.92 -2.20
N THR A 284 19.45 -7.08 -1.35
CA THR A 284 18.47 -6.03 -1.04
C THR A 284 18.50 -5.72 0.46
N ASN A 285 18.76 -4.46 0.80
CA ASN A 285 18.75 -4.00 2.18
C ASN A 285 17.37 -3.43 2.51
N ALA A 286 16.64 -4.11 3.40
CA ALA A 286 15.39 -3.64 3.95
C ALA A 286 15.65 -2.72 5.15
N SER A 287 14.84 -1.69 5.32
CA SER A 287 14.78 -0.90 6.55
C SER A 287 13.39 -0.39 6.78
N LEU A 288 12.93 -0.48 8.03
CA LEU A 288 11.62 -0.04 8.49
C LEU A 288 11.82 1.06 9.55
N GLY A 289 10.98 2.09 9.49
CA GLY A 289 10.75 3.06 10.55
C GLY A 289 9.30 2.93 11.00
N LEU A 290 9.08 2.33 12.17
CA LEU A 290 7.75 2.09 12.72
C LEU A 290 7.33 3.28 13.59
N THR A 291 6.08 3.74 13.45
CA THR A 291 5.56 4.90 14.20
C THR A 291 4.77 4.50 15.45
N VAL A 292 4.32 3.25 15.53
CA VAL A 292 3.48 2.73 16.63
C VAL A 292 4.13 1.52 17.33
N CYS A 293 4.82 0.66 16.58
CA CYS A 293 5.42 -0.57 17.09
C CYS A 293 6.84 -0.38 17.61
N SER A 294 7.26 -1.29 18.51
CA SER A 294 8.62 -1.37 19.03
C SER A 294 9.31 -2.67 18.55
N PRO A 295 10.58 -2.63 18.11
CA PRO A 295 11.44 -1.45 18.03
C PRO A 295 11.03 -0.49 16.91
N ALA A 296 11.15 0.81 17.16
CA ALA A 296 10.75 1.87 16.22
C ALA A 296 11.59 1.93 14.92
N SER A 297 12.66 1.13 14.82
CA SER A 297 13.31 0.84 13.55
C SER A 297 13.86 -0.59 13.51
N LEU A 298 13.81 -1.18 12.33
CA LEU A 298 14.41 -2.47 11.99
C LEU A 298 15.19 -2.32 10.68
N ALA A 299 16.26 -3.10 10.52
CA ALA A 299 16.97 -3.21 9.25
C ALA A 299 17.58 -4.60 9.12
N TRP A 300 17.55 -5.15 7.90
CA TRP A 300 18.14 -6.44 7.58
C TRP A 300 18.55 -6.52 6.11
N THR A 301 19.42 -7.47 5.79
CA THR A 301 19.92 -7.69 4.43
C THR A 301 19.39 -9.02 3.91
N ILE A 302 18.64 -8.95 2.82
CA ILE A 302 18.09 -10.05 2.02
C ILE A 302 19.12 -10.38 0.93
N ARG A 303 19.49 -11.65 0.78
CA ARG A 303 20.46 -12.12 -0.22
C ARG A 303 19.93 -13.33 -0.97
N ASP A 304 19.83 -13.23 -2.29
CA ASP A 304 19.46 -14.34 -3.17
C ASP A 304 20.63 -14.69 -4.09
N TYR A 305 20.95 -15.97 -4.18
CA TYR A 305 22.12 -16.47 -4.92
C TYR A 305 21.66 -17.21 -6.18
N PHE A 306 22.15 -16.79 -7.34
CA PHE A 306 21.79 -17.37 -8.64
C PHE A 306 23.02 -17.95 -9.34
N ASP A 307 22.85 -19.00 -10.13
CA ASP A 307 23.87 -19.40 -11.13
C ASP A 307 23.77 -18.53 -12.40
N ALA A 308 24.53 -18.91 -13.43
CA ALA A 308 24.62 -18.20 -14.70
C ALA A 308 23.34 -18.28 -15.56
N ASP A 309 22.46 -19.25 -15.30
CA ASP A 309 21.22 -19.50 -16.06
C ASP A 309 19.97 -18.91 -15.35
N ASP A 310 20.20 -18.01 -14.38
CA ASP A 310 19.22 -17.41 -13.49
C ASP A 310 18.43 -18.46 -12.67
N ALA A 311 19.10 -19.55 -12.25
CA ALA A 311 18.53 -20.53 -11.33
C ALA A 311 18.97 -20.25 -9.89
N LEU A 312 18.01 -20.22 -8.97
CA LEU A 312 18.20 -19.91 -7.57
C LEU A 312 18.94 -21.05 -6.88
N LEU A 313 20.17 -20.81 -6.46
CA LEU A 313 21.00 -21.73 -5.68
C LEU A 313 20.57 -21.77 -4.20
N GLY A 314 20.19 -20.61 -3.66
CA GLY A 314 19.85 -20.46 -2.26
C GLY A 314 19.50 -19.02 -1.87
N HIS A 315 19.24 -18.84 -0.59
CA HIS A 315 18.85 -17.57 0.04
C HIS A 315 19.63 -17.37 1.35
N SER A 316 19.83 -16.13 1.79
CA SER A 316 20.11 -15.86 3.21
C SER A 316 19.57 -14.50 3.65
N GLN A 317 19.19 -14.41 4.92
CA GLN A 317 18.80 -13.18 5.60
C GLN A 317 19.66 -13.00 6.84
N SER A 318 20.34 -11.85 6.98
CA SER A 318 21.26 -11.58 8.08
C SER A 318 20.63 -11.85 9.45
N ASN A 319 21.24 -12.74 10.24
CA ASN A 319 20.80 -13.17 11.58
C ASN A 319 19.42 -13.86 11.63
N SER A 320 18.96 -14.49 10.53
CA SER A 320 17.66 -15.16 10.46
C SER A 320 17.71 -16.49 9.70
N ASP A 321 17.96 -16.43 8.38
CA ASP A 321 17.65 -17.52 7.46
C ASP A 321 18.86 -17.87 6.58
N TYR A 322 19.06 -19.15 6.26
CA TYR A 322 20.02 -19.63 5.26
C TYR A 322 19.43 -20.83 4.51
N ASP A 323 18.99 -20.64 3.28
CA ASP A 323 18.25 -21.67 2.53
C ASP A 323 19.05 -22.20 1.34
N ILE A 324 18.97 -23.51 1.10
CA ILE A 324 19.56 -24.17 -0.08
C ILE A 324 18.41 -24.69 -0.94
N THR A 325 18.40 -24.34 -2.22
CA THR A 325 17.35 -24.81 -3.14
C THR A 325 17.48 -26.30 -3.41
N SER A 326 16.46 -27.07 -3.02
CA SER A 326 16.46 -28.54 -3.04
C SER A 326 15.64 -29.14 -4.19
N SER A 327 14.76 -28.35 -4.82
CA SER A 327 13.98 -28.75 -5.99
C SER A 327 14.81 -28.73 -7.29
N ALA A 328 14.47 -29.61 -8.24
CA ALA A 328 15.08 -29.60 -9.57
C ALA A 328 14.66 -28.38 -10.41
N GLN A 329 13.42 -27.91 -10.25
CA GLN A 329 12.97 -26.61 -10.76
C GLN A 329 13.45 -25.52 -9.79
N ARG A 330 14.20 -24.54 -10.30
CA ARG A 330 14.89 -23.50 -9.48
C ARG A 330 14.74 -22.09 -10.03
N SER A 331 13.86 -21.87 -11.01
CA SER A 331 13.70 -20.60 -11.71
C SER A 331 12.23 -20.35 -12.02
N LEU A 332 11.87 -19.05 -12.07
CA LEU A 332 10.63 -18.61 -12.71
C LEU A 332 10.52 -19.14 -14.15
N PRO A 333 9.30 -19.38 -14.66
CA PRO A 333 9.11 -19.69 -16.08
C PRO A 333 9.66 -18.55 -16.93
N ALA A 334 10.15 -18.86 -18.14
CA ALA A 334 10.67 -17.85 -19.05
C ALA A 334 9.61 -16.79 -19.39
N SER A 335 8.35 -17.22 -19.54
CA SER A 335 7.19 -16.35 -19.64
C SER A 335 5.93 -17.02 -19.08
N ALA A 336 4.93 -16.23 -18.69
CA ALA A 336 3.62 -16.69 -18.21
C ALA A 336 2.51 -15.67 -18.59
N LYS A 337 1.26 -16.12 -18.62
CA LYS A 337 0.06 -15.36 -19.01
C LYS A 337 -0.83 -15.05 -17.81
N VAL A 338 -1.81 -14.17 -17.98
CA VAL A 338 -2.88 -13.98 -17.00
C VAL A 338 -3.61 -15.31 -16.77
N GLY A 339 -3.70 -15.74 -15.51
CA GLY A 339 -4.23 -17.04 -15.08
C GLY A 339 -3.16 -18.09 -14.75
N ASP A 340 -1.92 -17.92 -15.21
CA ASP A 340 -0.83 -18.84 -14.90
C ASP A 340 -0.34 -18.68 -13.45
N ARG A 341 -0.05 -19.81 -12.80
CA ARG A 341 0.49 -19.88 -11.45
C ARG A 341 1.22 -21.19 -11.20
N GLY A 342 2.15 -21.21 -10.26
CA GLY A 342 2.83 -22.43 -9.85
C GLY A 342 3.98 -22.21 -8.86
N VAL A 343 4.52 -23.31 -8.34
CA VAL A 343 5.80 -23.30 -7.61
C VAL A 343 6.95 -23.16 -8.61
N TYR A 344 7.95 -22.35 -8.28
CA TYR A 344 9.15 -22.15 -9.10
C TYR A 344 10.46 -22.56 -8.41
N ALA A 345 10.45 -22.70 -7.09
CA ALA A 345 11.50 -23.36 -6.32
C ALA A 345 10.96 -23.83 -4.95
N THR A 346 11.58 -24.87 -4.39
CA THR A 346 11.48 -25.24 -2.98
C THR A 346 12.89 -25.27 -2.39
N GLN A 347 13.04 -24.70 -1.20
CA GLN A 347 14.32 -24.61 -0.51
C GLN A 347 14.23 -25.25 0.87
N GLN A 348 15.31 -25.92 1.26
CA GLN A 348 15.51 -26.40 2.61
C GLN A 348 16.13 -25.26 3.42
N LEU A 349 15.49 -24.82 4.51
CA LEU A 349 16.06 -23.79 5.36
C LEU A 349 17.11 -24.38 6.30
N TYR A 350 17.94 -23.49 6.85
CA TYR A 350 18.87 -23.69 7.95
C TYR A 350 18.93 -22.42 8.81
N ALA A 351 19.26 -22.59 10.10
CA ALA A 351 19.39 -21.46 11.03
C ALA A 351 20.60 -20.57 10.70
N ASP A 352 21.65 -21.16 10.11
CA ASP A 352 22.82 -20.47 9.59
C ASP A 352 23.58 -21.37 8.59
N SER A 353 24.72 -20.88 8.07
CA SER A 353 25.57 -21.59 7.11
C SER A 353 26.32 -22.81 7.67
N SER A 354 26.20 -23.15 8.96
CA SER A 354 26.64 -24.45 9.51
C SER A 354 25.69 -25.60 9.14
N LYS A 355 24.49 -25.27 8.63
CA LYS A 355 23.41 -26.21 8.28
C LYS A 355 22.87 -27.01 9.47
N SER A 356 22.96 -26.45 10.67
CA SER A 356 22.44 -27.05 11.89
C SER A 356 20.92 -26.87 12.05
N GLY A 357 20.30 -27.76 12.83
CA GLY A 357 18.86 -27.80 13.11
C GLY A 357 18.06 -28.79 12.25
N ASN A 358 16.73 -28.79 12.42
CA ASN A 358 15.78 -29.51 11.56
C ASN A 358 14.77 -28.50 10.97
N PRO A 359 15.11 -27.81 9.86
CA PRO A 359 14.59 -26.48 9.59
C PRO A 359 13.71 -26.45 8.33
N GLY A 360 12.47 -26.93 8.48
CA GLY A 360 11.34 -26.49 7.66
C GLY A 360 11.39 -26.73 6.15
N GLN A 361 10.56 -26.00 5.40
CA GLN A 361 10.66 -25.81 3.95
C GLN A 361 10.19 -24.41 3.54
N ARG A 362 10.86 -23.81 2.55
CA ARG A 362 10.49 -22.53 1.93
C ARG A 362 10.03 -22.79 0.50
N VAL A 363 8.73 -22.61 0.25
CA VAL A 363 8.11 -22.82 -1.06
C VAL A 363 7.96 -21.46 -1.75
N LEU A 364 8.58 -21.31 -2.92
CA LEU A 364 8.51 -20.10 -3.73
C LEU A 364 7.55 -20.32 -4.90
N SER A 365 6.52 -19.48 -5.00
CA SER A 365 5.46 -19.57 -6.00
C SER A 365 5.19 -18.24 -6.70
N TYR A 366 4.62 -18.32 -7.90
CA TYR A 366 4.17 -17.17 -8.67
C TYR A 366 2.69 -17.32 -9.03
N GLU A 367 2.02 -16.19 -9.21
CA GLU A 367 0.67 -16.08 -9.80
C GLU A 367 0.62 -14.81 -10.65
N VAL A 368 -0.01 -14.89 -11.84
CA VAL A 368 -0.18 -13.75 -12.76
C VAL A 368 -1.67 -13.46 -12.92
N THR A 369 -2.12 -12.28 -12.48
CA THR A 369 -3.50 -11.80 -12.64
C THR A 369 -3.55 -10.57 -13.53
N ALA A 370 -4.74 -10.15 -13.96
CA ALA A 370 -4.89 -8.98 -14.82
C ALA A 370 -4.73 -7.67 -14.04
N ASP A 371 -3.89 -6.76 -14.55
CA ASP A 371 -3.73 -5.38 -14.03
C ASP A 371 -4.92 -4.48 -14.44
N GLY A 372 -5.78 -4.96 -15.34
CA GLY A 372 -7.13 -4.42 -15.55
C GLY A 372 -7.25 -3.15 -16.37
N ASN A 373 -6.13 -2.46 -16.58
CA ASN A 373 -6.10 -1.14 -17.20
C ASN A 373 -5.39 -1.14 -18.57
N ALA A 374 -4.65 -2.19 -18.92
CA ALA A 374 -3.99 -2.31 -20.22
C ALA A 374 -3.68 -3.77 -20.62
N SER A 375 -3.82 -4.08 -21.91
CA SER A 375 -3.45 -5.38 -22.50
C SER A 375 -1.93 -5.66 -22.54
N ASP A 376 -1.11 -4.66 -22.19
CA ASP A 376 0.34 -4.78 -22.09
C ASP A 376 0.87 -4.74 -20.65
N SER A 377 0.00 -4.89 -19.64
CA SER A 377 0.39 -5.07 -18.23
C SER A 377 -0.39 -6.18 -17.51
N ALA A 378 0.26 -6.81 -16.55
CA ALA A 378 -0.34 -7.78 -15.62
C ALA A 378 0.18 -7.56 -14.19
N ILE A 379 -0.48 -8.17 -13.20
CA ILE A 379 0.03 -8.25 -11.84
C ILE A 379 0.78 -9.57 -11.68
N LEU A 380 2.06 -9.51 -11.32
CA LEU A 380 2.88 -10.65 -10.94
C LEU A 380 2.99 -10.67 -9.41
N LYS A 381 2.36 -11.64 -8.76
CA LYS A 381 2.56 -11.94 -7.34
C LYS A 381 3.66 -13.00 -7.20
N LEU A 382 4.72 -12.70 -6.46
CA LEU A 382 5.79 -13.64 -6.09
C LEU A 382 5.70 -13.90 -4.58
N SER A 383 5.44 -15.15 -4.20
CA SER A 383 5.16 -15.53 -2.80
C SER A 383 6.19 -16.52 -2.27
N ALA A 384 6.64 -16.33 -1.04
CA ALA A 384 7.55 -17.21 -0.31
C ALA A 384 6.87 -17.67 0.98
N ALA A 385 6.41 -18.92 1.02
CA ALA A 385 5.76 -19.52 2.19
C ALA A 385 6.74 -20.44 2.93
N HIS A 386 6.87 -20.25 4.25
CA HIS A 386 7.82 -20.94 5.11
C HIS A 386 7.02 -21.82 6.08
N THR A 387 7.41 -23.10 6.19
CA THR A 387 6.83 -24.05 7.14
C THR A 387 7.89 -24.59 8.09
N SER A 388 7.50 -24.99 9.30
CA SER A 388 8.35 -25.73 10.23
C SER A 388 8.54 -27.18 9.77
N ALA A 389 9.48 -27.92 10.39
CA ALA A 389 9.62 -29.36 10.12
C ALA A 389 8.39 -30.20 10.52
N ALA A 390 7.43 -29.61 11.25
CA ALA A 390 6.12 -30.20 11.54
C ALA A 390 5.04 -29.79 10.52
N GLY A 391 5.40 -29.13 9.41
CA GLY A 391 4.50 -28.69 8.35
C GLY A 391 3.64 -27.47 8.68
N GLN A 392 3.82 -26.85 9.86
CA GLN A 392 3.07 -25.66 10.28
C GLN A 392 3.63 -24.41 9.61
N ALA A 393 2.79 -23.54 9.05
CA ALA A 393 3.23 -22.26 8.51
C ALA A 393 3.89 -21.39 9.60
N THR A 394 5.09 -20.87 9.34
CA THR A 394 5.86 -20.00 10.24
C THR A 394 5.85 -18.55 9.77
N PHE A 395 5.95 -18.33 8.47
CA PHE A 395 6.03 -17.01 7.84
C PHE A 395 5.62 -17.08 6.37
N SER A 396 4.95 -16.06 5.82
CA SER A 396 4.79 -15.91 4.38
C SER A 396 4.99 -14.46 3.94
N ARG A 397 5.77 -14.26 2.87
CA ARG A 397 6.05 -12.96 2.25
C ARG A 397 5.61 -12.97 0.79
N SER A 398 4.76 -12.03 0.37
CA SER A 398 4.32 -11.88 -1.02
C SER A 398 4.69 -10.51 -1.57
N PHE A 399 5.43 -10.44 -2.68
CA PHE A 399 5.65 -9.20 -3.43
C PHE A 399 4.67 -9.14 -4.61
N SER A 400 3.93 -8.04 -4.74
CA SER A 400 3.06 -7.79 -5.90
C SER A 400 3.70 -6.75 -6.80
N TYR A 401 3.96 -7.11 -8.05
CA TYR A 401 4.53 -6.24 -9.08
C TYR A 401 3.51 -6.00 -10.21
N ARG A 402 3.49 -4.79 -10.78
CA ARG A 402 3.04 -4.61 -12.16
C ARG A 402 4.16 -5.10 -13.08
N ILE A 403 3.87 -6.08 -13.93
CA ILE A 403 4.76 -6.51 -15.02
C ILE A 403 4.26 -5.95 -16.35
N GLY A 404 5.08 -5.11 -16.98
CA GLY A 404 4.84 -4.62 -18.34
C GLY A 404 5.26 -5.65 -19.38
N ALA A 405 4.67 -5.59 -20.57
CA ALA A 405 4.90 -6.56 -21.65
C ALA A 405 6.34 -6.54 -22.22
N GLN A 406 7.13 -5.50 -21.92
CA GLN A 406 8.55 -5.43 -22.24
C GLN A 406 9.45 -6.04 -21.15
N GLY A 407 8.87 -6.53 -20.04
CA GLY A 407 9.60 -7.09 -18.90
C GLY A 407 9.92 -6.09 -17.77
N THR A 408 9.37 -4.87 -17.82
CA THR A 408 9.51 -3.93 -16.71
C THR A 408 8.71 -4.38 -15.49
N LEU A 409 9.37 -4.53 -14.32
CA LEU A 409 8.69 -4.71 -13.04
C LEU A 409 8.61 -3.39 -12.26
N SER A 410 7.44 -3.06 -11.75
CA SER A 410 7.23 -1.98 -10.78
C SER A 410 6.55 -2.54 -9.54
N LEU A 411 7.15 -2.37 -8.36
CA LEU A 411 6.58 -2.86 -7.11
C LEU A 411 5.28 -2.09 -6.78
N LEU A 412 4.27 -2.81 -6.30
CA LEU A 412 2.98 -2.26 -5.87
C LEU A 412 2.77 -2.48 -4.37
N SER A 413 3.07 -3.69 -3.89
CA SER A 413 3.00 -4.01 -2.47
C SER A 413 3.94 -5.14 -2.06
N VAL A 414 4.21 -5.21 -0.76
CA VAL A 414 4.69 -6.42 -0.07
C VAL A 414 3.66 -6.77 1.00
N ASP A 415 3.45 -8.05 1.25
CA ASP A 415 2.52 -8.59 2.26
C ASP A 415 3.29 -9.61 3.10
N GLU A 416 3.29 -9.46 4.43
CA GLU A 416 4.05 -10.32 5.34
C GLU A 416 3.17 -10.82 6.49
N VAL A 417 2.91 -12.14 6.51
CA VAL A 417 2.16 -12.85 7.56
C VAL A 417 3.13 -13.65 8.43
N TYR A 418 3.04 -13.53 9.76
CA TYR A 418 3.81 -14.32 10.72
C TYR A 418 2.91 -15.27 11.53
N SER A 419 3.44 -16.40 11.99
CA SER A 419 2.65 -17.43 12.71
C SER A 419 2.15 -17.04 14.10
N ASN A 420 2.65 -15.94 14.67
CA ASN A 420 2.10 -15.32 15.88
C ASN A 420 0.86 -14.44 15.60
N GLY A 421 0.44 -14.32 14.32
CA GLY A 421 -0.68 -13.49 13.87
C GLY A 421 -0.26 -12.09 13.42
N LEU A 422 1.01 -11.69 13.57
CA LEU A 422 1.48 -10.38 13.10
C LEU A 422 1.35 -10.27 11.58
N HIS A 423 0.78 -9.17 11.09
CA HIS A 423 0.72 -8.84 9.67
C HIS A 423 1.23 -7.44 9.33
N LEU A 424 2.07 -7.35 8.29
CA LEU A 424 2.58 -6.10 7.73
C LEU A 424 2.24 -6.02 6.23
N ILE A 425 1.38 -5.07 5.85
CA ILE A 425 1.16 -4.68 4.46
C ILE A 425 2.05 -3.48 4.15
N TYR A 426 2.91 -3.60 3.14
CA TYR A 426 3.72 -2.52 2.62
C TYR A 426 3.13 -2.08 1.28
N THR A 427 2.81 -0.80 1.09
CA THR A 427 2.24 -0.28 -0.16
C THR A 427 3.12 0.78 -0.81
N VAL A 428 3.35 0.64 -2.11
CA VAL A 428 3.96 1.68 -2.94
C VAL A 428 2.87 2.67 -3.32
N ASN A 429 2.67 3.69 -2.48
CA ASN A 429 1.87 4.85 -2.81
C ASN A 429 2.81 6.03 -3.14
N PRO A 430 2.95 6.46 -4.41
CA PRO A 430 3.82 7.58 -4.80
C PRO A 430 3.48 8.94 -4.17
N ALA A 431 2.31 9.09 -3.54
CA ALA A 431 1.97 10.29 -2.76
C ALA A 431 2.44 10.22 -1.29
N ASN A 432 2.67 9.01 -0.76
CA ASN A 432 3.02 8.77 0.65
C ASN A 432 4.40 8.09 0.84
N ALA A 433 5.08 7.73 -0.24
CA ALA A 433 6.43 7.15 -0.20
C ALA A 433 7.41 8.15 0.44
N GLN A 434 8.13 7.69 1.46
CA GLN A 434 9.02 8.50 2.31
C GLN A 434 10.20 7.64 2.81
N PRO A 435 11.33 8.27 3.20
CA PRO A 435 12.45 7.55 3.81
C PRO A 435 12.01 6.83 5.10
N ALA A 436 12.43 5.57 5.25
CA ALA A 436 12.17 4.75 6.44
C ALA A 436 13.17 4.98 7.58
N ARG A 437 14.34 5.53 7.27
CA ARG A 437 15.43 5.85 8.21
C ARG A 437 16.12 7.13 7.77
N LEU A 438 16.83 7.78 8.68
CA LEU A 438 17.71 8.91 8.35
C LEU A 438 18.72 8.47 7.29
N THR A 439 18.76 9.20 6.17
CA THR A 439 19.75 9.02 5.12
C THR A 439 20.59 10.28 5.00
N VAL A 440 21.91 10.12 4.99
CA VAL A 440 22.90 11.20 4.90
C VAL A 440 23.65 11.05 3.57
N THR A 441 23.84 12.14 2.83
CA THR A 441 24.60 12.13 1.58
C THR A 441 25.44 13.40 1.48
N ASP A 442 26.75 13.28 1.64
CA ASP A 442 27.69 14.39 1.44
C ASP A 442 27.80 14.70 -0.07
N SER A 443 27.43 15.92 -0.47
CA SER A 443 27.62 16.44 -1.82
C SER A 443 28.95 17.19 -1.97
N VAL A 444 29.48 17.71 -0.85
CA VAL A 444 30.85 18.21 -0.72
C VAL A 444 31.41 17.75 0.63
N VAL A 445 32.49 16.97 0.62
CA VAL A 445 33.18 16.59 1.86
C VAL A 445 34.07 17.77 2.30
N GLY A 446 33.76 18.35 3.46
CA GLY A 446 34.50 19.49 4.01
C GLY A 446 35.95 19.16 4.39
N THR A 447 36.80 20.20 4.46
CA THR A 447 38.23 20.07 4.76
C THR A 447 38.59 20.45 6.20
N GLY A 448 37.73 21.21 6.89
CA GLY A 448 37.98 21.64 8.27
C GLY A 448 37.61 20.61 9.33
N SER A 449 37.55 21.06 10.58
CA SER A 449 37.18 20.25 11.75
C SER A 449 35.85 19.50 11.57
N ALA A 450 35.79 18.28 12.10
CA ALA A 450 34.57 17.47 12.10
C ALA A 450 33.70 17.79 13.33
N ALA A 451 32.38 17.85 13.11
CA ALA A 451 31.37 18.09 14.13
C ALA A 451 31.23 16.90 15.08
N VAL A 452 31.35 17.14 16.39
CA VAL A 452 31.08 16.17 17.47
C VAL A 452 30.10 16.75 18.49
N ALA A 453 29.38 15.87 19.19
CA ALA A 453 28.35 16.28 20.15
C ALA A 453 28.92 17.20 21.26
N GLY A 454 28.12 18.17 21.69
CA GLY A 454 28.51 19.23 22.64
C GLY A 454 29.15 20.46 21.99
N GLN A 455 29.58 20.40 20.73
CA GLN A 455 30.05 21.59 19.99
C GLN A 455 28.90 22.45 19.48
N THR A 456 29.12 23.76 19.37
CA THR A 456 28.18 24.68 18.71
C THR A 456 28.48 24.76 17.22
N LEU A 457 27.62 24.14 16.42
CA LEU A 457 27.69 24.24 14.96
C LEU A 457 27.12 25.59 14.51
N THR A 458 27.57 26.05 13.34
CA THR A 458 26.98 27.19 12.62
C THR A 458 26.79 26.78 11.16
N VAL A 459 25.56 26.82 10.67
CA VAL A 459 25.15 26.24 9.39
C VAL A 459 24.33 27.18 8.52
N ASN A 460 24.46 27.02 7.22
CA ASN A 460 23.42 27.41 6.27
C ASN A 460 22.57 26.18 5.94
N TYR A 461 21.27 26.36 5.70
CA TYR A 461 20.38 25.25 5.33
C TYR A 461 19.20 25.68 4.46
N THR A 462 18.55 24.71 3.82
CA THR A 462 17.18 24.84 3.27
C THR A 462 16.43 23.54 3.49
N GLY A 463 15.14 23.64 3.86
CA GLY A 463 14.27 22.53 4.21
C GLY A 463 13.05 22.44 3.29
N TRP A 464 12.79 21.25 2.76
CA TRP A 464 11.65 20.91 1.90
C TRP A 464 10.88 19.71 2.45
N LEU A 465 9.58 19.65 2.21
CA LEU A 465 8.82 18.41 2.38
C LEU A 465 9.36 17.37 1.39
N TYR A 466 9.50 16.12 1.83
CA TYR A 466 9.89 15.02 0.97
C TYR A 466 8.79 14.74 -0.06
N ASP A 467 9.15 14.74 -1.34
CA ASP A 467 8.31 14.30 -2.46
C ASP A 467 9.12 13.32 -3.31
N PRO A 468 8.73 12.04 -3.41
CA PRO A 468 9.48 11.02 -4.15
C PRO A 468 9.55 11.29 -5.66
N ASN A 469 8.69 12.17 -6.18
CA ASN A 469 8.61 12.50 -7.61
C ASN A 469 9.41 13.78 -7.96
N ALA A 470 9.84 14.54 -6.95
CA ALA A 470 10.54 15.81 -7.15
C ALA A 470 12.07 15.61 -7.32
N PRO A 471 12.77 16.45 -8.12
CA PRO A 471 14.22 16.39 -8.25
C PRO A 471 14.95 16.50 -6.90
N GLY A 472 15.80 15.52 -6.58
CA GLY A 472 16.48 15.43 -5.29
C GLY A 472 15.54 15.24 -4.08
N PHE A 473 14.32 14.75 -4.34
CA PHE A 473 13.21 14.56 -3.40
C PHE A 473 12.62 15.85 -2.79
N LYS A 474 12.93 17.02 -3.37
CA LYS A 474 12.59 18.34 -2.82
C LYS A 474 11.25 18.82 -3.33
N GLY A 475 10.20 18.50 -2.58
CA GLY A 475 8.85 19.03 -2.78
C GLY A 475 8.73 20.48 -2.34
N LYS A 476 7.62 20.83 -1.67
CA LYS A 476 7.38 22.20 -1.19
C LYS A 476 8.44 22.61 -0.15
N GLN A 477 9.17 23.70 -0.42
CA GLN A 477 10.05 24.33 0.58
C GLN A 477 9.24 24.88 1.75
N PHE A 478 9.72 24.65 2.98
CA PHE A 478 9.09 25.18 4.20
C PHE A 478 9.98 26.16 4.98
N ASP A 479 11.32 26.10 4.84
CA ASP A 479 12.25 27.00 5.54
C ASP A 479 13.61 27.12 4.81
N SER A 480 14.36 28.20 5.04
CA SER A 480 15.72 28.42 4.50
C SER A 480 16.49 29.50 5.25
N SER A 481 17.77 29.29 5.55
CA SER A 481 18.65 30.35 6.09
C SER A 481 19.09 31.37 5.03
N ALA A 482 18.78 31.17 3.75
CA ALA A 482 19.12 32.11 2.69
C ALA A 482 18.48 33.49 2.95
N GLY A 483 19.27 34.56 2.83
CA GLY A 483 18.83 35.92 3.16
C GLY A 483 18.73 36.21 4.67
N ARG A 484 19.11 35.27 5.54
CA ARG A 484 19.20 35.44 7.01
C ARG A 484 20.62 35.20 7.49
N SER A 485 20.88 35.45 8.77
CA SER A 485 22.11 34.97 9.44
C SER A 485 22.14 33.44 9.48
N ALA A 486 23.34 32.85 9.36
CA ALA A 486 23.55 31.42 9.59
C ALA A 486 22.99 30.98 10.96
N PHE A 487 22.44 29.78 11.01
CA PHE A 487 21.80 29.24 12.22
C PHE A 487 22.84 28.52 13.08
N SER A 488 22.79 28.71 14.40
CA SER A 488 23.72 28.09 15.34
C SER A 488 22.99 27.28 16.41
N PHE A 489 23.49 26.07 16.69
CA PHE A 489 22.95 25.17 17.70
C PHE A 489 24.05 24.24 18.24
N THR A 490 23.89 23.76 19.46
CA THR A 490 24.78 22.75 20.07
C THR A 490 24.36 21.36 19.63
N LEU A 491 25.27 20.61 19.01
CA LEU A 491 25.00 19.28 18.45
C LEU A 491 24.75 18.25 19.56
N GLY A 492 23.66 17.48 19.44
CA GLY A 492 23.28 16.43 20.38
C GLY A 492 22.61 16.94 21.66
N ALA A 493 22.22 18.22 21.70
CA ALA A 493 21.59 18.85 22.85
C ALA A 493 20.05 18.83 22.83
N GLY A 494 19.43 18.25 21.80
CA GLY A 494 17.96 18.21 21.65
C GLY A 494 17.34 19.56 21.27
N MET A 495 18.14 20.55 20.84
CA MET A 495 17.67 21.87 20.43
C MET A 495 17.19 21.94 18.97
N VAL A 496 17.30 20.82 18.24
CA VAL A 496 16.84 20.62 16.86
C VAL A 496 16.14 19.26 16.76
N ILE A 497 15.46 19.00 15.63
CA ILE A 497 14.87 17.68 15.36
C ILE A 497 15.92 16.57 15.40
N GLN A 498 15.54 15.36 15.84
CA GLN A 498 16.51 14.26 16.07
C GLN A 498 17.31 13.89 14.81
N GLY A 499 16.72 14.02 13.62
CA GLY A 499 17.41 13.79 12.35
C GLY A 499 18.54 14.78 12.05
N TRP A 500 18.51 15.99 12.62
CA TRP A 500 19.65 16.92 12.59
C TRP A 500 20.71 16.51 13.62
N ASP A 501 20.31 16.27 14.87
CA ASP A 501 21.24 15.91 15.95
C ASP A 501 22.00 14.60 15.66
N GLN A 502 21.39 13.67 14.91
CA GLN A 502 22.05 12.49 14.37
C GLN A 502 22.79 12.77 13.05
N GLY A 503 22.15 13.46 12.09
CA GLY A 503 22.64 13.63 10.72
C GLY A 503 23.81 14.59 10.55
N MET A 504 24.08 15.43 11.54
CA MET A 504 25.18 16.41 11.52
C MET A 504 26.48 15.89 12.14
N VAL A 505 26.45 14.73 12.82
CA VAL A 505 27.65 14.10 13.40
C VAL A 505 28.67 13.79 12.30
N GLY A 506 29.95 14.07 12.58
CA GLY A 506 31.08 13.82 11.69
C GLY A 506 31.17 14.75 10.47
N MET A 507 30.21 15.65 10.26
CA MET A 507 30.24 16.62 9.16
C MET A 507 31.43 17.57 9.33
N LYS A 508 32.19 17.82 8.26
CA LYS A 508 33.36 18.71 8.30
C LYS A 508 33.01 20.13 7.85
N VAL A 509 33.65 21.12 8.48
CA VAL A 509 33.53 22.54 8.09
C VAL A 509 33.92 22.74 6.61
N GLY A 510 33.13 23.55 5.90
CA GLY A 510 33.19 23.72 4.44
C GLY A 510 32.45 22.62 3.65
N GLY A 511 31.93 21.59 4.33
CA GLY A 511 31.17 20.51 3.71
C GLY A 511 29.71 20.88 3.44
N LYS A 512 29.08 20.14 2.53
CA LYS A 512 27.65 20.23 2.20
C LYS A 512 27.06 18.83 2.14
N ARG A 513 25.89 18.62 2.75
CA ARG A 513 25.18 17.34 2.74
C ARG A 513 23.67 17.51 2.62
N THR A 514 23.03 16.52 2.03
CA THR A 514 21.58 16.34 2.07
C THR A 514 21.22 15.31 3.14
N LEU A 515 20.23 15.64 3.97
CA LEU A 515 19.60 14.77 4.95
C LEU A 515 18.18 14.43 4.47
N LEU A 516 17.87 13.15 4.30
CA LEU A 516 16.49 12.66 4.16
C LEU A 516 16.05 12.15 5.53
N ILE A 517 15.14 12.87 6.16
CA ILE A 517 14.74 12.67 7.56
C ILE A 517 13.35 12.04 7.60
N PRO A 518 13.19 10.82 8.14
CA PRO A 518 11.88 10.18 8.33
C PRO A 518 11.05 10.99 9.34
N SER A 519 9.73 10.95 9.23
CA SER A 519 8.87 11.80 10.07
C SER A 519 9.03 11.58 11.58
N ASN A 520 9.33 10.36 12.02
CA ASN A 520 9.64 10.02 13.42
C ASN A 520 10.94 10.65 13.96
N LEU A 521 11.88 11.07 13.11
CA LEU A 521 13.07 11.85 13.45
C LEU A 521 12.93 13.35 13.10
N GLY A 522 11.80 13.73 12.50
CA GLY A 522 11.38 15.10 12.19
C GLY A 522 10.38 15.63 13.24
N TYR A 523 9.15 15.91 12.80
CA TYR A 523 8.08 16.48 13.64
C TYR A 523 6.95 15.49 13.97
N GLY A 524 7.13 14.20 13.68
CA GLY A 524 6.22 13.11 14.03
C GLY A 524 4.79 13.30 13.49
N THR A 525 3.83 12.73 14.22
CA THR A 525 2.38 12.83 13.92
C THR A 525 1.82 14.25 14.05
N ALA A 526 2.48 15.13 14.81
CA ALA A 526 2.00 16.49 15.08
C ALA A 526 2.27 17.47 13.91
N GLY A 527 3.38 17.28 13.18
CA GLY A 527 3.84 18.28 12.21
C GLY A 527 4.31 19.57 12.89
N ALA A 528 4.45 20.66 12.13
CA ALA A 528 4.89 21.95 12.66
C ALA A 528 4.43 23.15 11.82
N GLY A 529 4.16 24.27 12.50
CA GLY A 529 4.03 25.62 11.92
C GLY A 529 2.92 25.84 10.88
N GLY A 530 2.05 24.85 10.65
CA GLY A 530 1.07 24.86 9.54
C GLY A 530 1.68 24.66 8.15
N SER A 531 3.02 24.68 8.04
CA SER A 531 3.77 24.44 6.79
C SER A 531 4.24 22.99 6.63
N ILE A 532 4.41 22.26 7.74
CA ILE A 532 4.83 20.86 7.79
C ILE A 532 3.66 20.00 8.31
N PRO A 533 3.04 19.15 7.47
CA PRO A 533 1.99 18.23 7.89
C PRO A 533 2.46 17.20 8.92
N GLY A 534 1.52 16.65 9.68
CA GLY A 534 1.75 15.44 10.48
C GLY A 534 2.21 14.27 9.60
N ASN A 535 3.14 13.47 10.12
CA ASN A 535 3.80 12.36 9.44
C ASN A 535 4.59 12.74 8.16
N ALA A 536 4.95 14.01 7.97
CA ALA A 536 5.80 14.41 6.84
C ALA A 536 7.29 14.12 7.10
N ALA A 537 7.92 13.36 6.19
CA ALA A 537 9.37 13.31 6.05
C ALA A 537 9.91 14.59 5.39
N LEU A 538 11.19 14.89 5.64
CA LEU A 538 11.82 16.17 5.31
C LEU A 538 13.11 15.94 4.54
N VAL A 539 13.41 16.84 3.61
CA VAL A 539 14.72 16.97 2.96
C VAL A 539 15.38 18.24 3.47
N PHE A 540 16.62 18.15 3.96
CA PHE A 540 17.44 19.31 4.25
C PHE A 540 18.74 19.27 3.47
N ASP A 541 19.05 20.33 2.73
CA ASP A 541 20.44 20.62 2.37
C ASP A 541 21.04 21.45 3.50
N VAL A 542 22.24 21.07 3.96
CA VAL A 542 22.97 21.76 5.03
C VAL A 542 24.43 21.98 4.60
N GLU A 543 24.95 23.17 4.87
CA GLU A 543 26.35 23.57 4.71
C GLU A 543 26.92 23.93 6.09
N LEU A 544 28.02 23.30 6.49
CA LEU A 544 28.65 23.56 7.79
C LEU A 544 29.67 24.69 7.67
N VAL A 545 29.26 25.89 8.08
CA VAL A 545 30.03 27.13 7.96
C VAL A 545 31.11 27.22 9.05
N GLY A 546 30.86 26.69 10.25
CA GLY A 546 31.82 26.71 11.35
C GLY A 546 31.42 25.90 12.57
N ILE A 547 32.37 25.76 13.49
CA ILE A 547 32.28 25.07 14.78
C ILE A 547 32.86 26.00 15.86
N LYS A 548 32.27 25.99 17.06
CA LYS A 548 32.76 26.62 18.29
C LYS A 548 32.65 25.66 19.46
#